data_AF-A0A4P6XDF9-F1
#
_entry.id   AF-A0A4P6XDF9-F1
#
_cell.length_a   1.000
_cell.length_b   1.000
_cell.length_c   1.000
_cell.angle_alpha   90.00
_cell.angle_beta   90.00
_cell.angle_gamma   90.00
#
_symmetry.space_group_name_H-M   'P 1'
#
loop_
_entity.id
_entity.type
_entity.pdbx_description
1 polymer ?
#
loop_
_entity_poly.entity_id
_entity_poly.type
_entity_poly.pdbx_seq_one_letter_code
_entity_poly.pdbx_strand_id
1 'polypeptide(L)'
;MSDGVRFAGYAAIFDTVDRGGDVIRAGAFAGVSAGVPLLWQHRGVAVGAIERIATDARGLRVVARVDDPRLAGLVRSGAVAGLSIGYRARGVRPRLGGGRVRELTALELVEVSLVASPMHPAARVHRVADAATPTHTDAVPDPGRRRAERRNDHG
;
A
#
# COMPACT_ATOMS: atom_id res chain seq x y z
N MET A 1 -17.12 1.64 -13.59
CA MET A 1 -15.72 1.26 -13.88
C MET A 1 -14.92 1.59 -12.64
N SER A 2 -14.12 0.67 -12.11
CA SER A 2 -13.31 0.99 -10.93
C SER A 2 -12.08 1.76 -11.38
N ASP A 3 -12.06 3.07 -11.15
CA ASP A 3 -10.95 3.96 -11.56
C ASP A 3 -9.76 3.93 -10.58
N GLY A 4 -9.86 3.12 -9.53
CA GLY A 4 -8.81 2.93 -8.54
C GLY A 4 -7.54 2.28 -9.11
N VAL A 5 -6.45 2.40 -8.36
CA VAL A 5 -5.18 1.74 -8.69
C VAL A 5 -4.71 0.85 -7.55
N ARG A 6 -4.01 -0.22 -7.90
CA ARG A 6 -3.12 -0.94 -6.99
C ARG A 6 -1.69 -0.50 -7.26
N PHE A 7 -0.90 -0.43 -6.19
CA PHE A 7 0.53 -0.18 -6.31
C PHE A 7 1.34 -1.09 -5.38
N ALA A 8 2.60 -1.26 -5.73
CA ALA A 8 3.60 -1.91 -4.88
C ALA A 8 4.83 -1.01 -4.77
N GLY A 9 5.44 -0.96 -3.60
CA GLY A 9 6.59 -0.10 -3.33
C GLY A 9 7.25 -0.37 -1.99
N TYR A 10 8.18 0.51 -1.62
CA TYR A 10 8.82 0.51 -0.31
C TYR A 10 8.48 1.80 0.43
N ALA A 11 7.88 1.67 1.61
CA ALA A 11 7.49 2.80 2.45
C ALA A 11 8.63 3.25 3.39
N ALA A 12 9.58 2.36 3.68
CA ALA A 12 10.80 2.66 4.41
C ALA A 12 11.95 1.83 3.83
N ILE A 13 13.17 2.36 3.92
CA ILE A 13 14.39 1.70 3.46
C ILE A 13 15.31 1.54 4.68
N PHE A 14 15.95 0.37 4.76
CA PHE A 14 16.82 0.04 5.88
C PHE A 14 18.26 0.49 5.65
N ASP A 15 18.92 0.79 6.77
CA ASP A 15 20.37 0.97 6.90
C ASP A 15 20.97 2.10 6.04
N THR A 16 20.12 3.00 5.54
CA THR A 16 20.49 4.21 4.81
C THR A 16 19.88 5.45 5.47
N VAL A 17 20.60 6.57 5.38
CA VAL A 17 20.18 7.83 5.98
C VAL A 17 19.11 8.51 5.14
N ASP A 18 18.04 8.95 5.77
CA ASP A 18 17.02 9.78 5.14
C ASP A 18 17.38 11.29 5.21
N ARG A 19 16.55 12.14 4.61
CA ARG A 19 16.77 13.60 4.62
C ARG A 19 16.61 14.24 6.01
N GLY A 20 15.95 13.57 6.94
CA GLY A 20 15.80 13.99 8.33
C GLY A 20 16.99 13.63 9.22
N GLY A 21 17.91 12.79 8.73
CA GLY A 21 19.03 12.25 9.50
C GLY A 21 18.69 10.95 10.23
N ASP A 22 17.59 10.28 9.89
CA ASP A 22 17.23 9.00 10.50
C ASP A 22 17.78 7.84 9.66
N VAL A 23 18.21 6.78 10.35
CA VAL A 23 18.51 5.47 9.76
C VAL A 23 17.62 4.45 10.43
N ILE A 24 16.72 3.83 9.68
CA ILE A 24 15.90 2.71 10.19
C ILE A 24 16.73 1.45 10.07
N ARG A 25 17.00 0.78 11.19
CA ARG A 25 17.75 -0.48 11.17
C ARG A 25 16.88 -1.65 10.72
N ALA A 26 17.47 -2.61 10.02
CA ALA A 26 16.80 -3.90 9.79
C ALA A 26 16.38 -4.51 11.15
N GLY A 27 15.14 -5.00 11.23
CA GLY A 27 14.55 -5.48 12.49
C GLY A 27 13.98 -4.40 13.42
N ALA A 28 14.01 -3.12 13.03
CA ALA A 28 13.47 -2.05 13.88
C ALA A 28 11.94 -2.08 14.01
N PHE A 29 11.23 -2.64 13.04
CA PHE A 29 9.78 -2.81 13.18
C PHE A 29 9.49 -3.92 14.20
N ALA A 30 8.79 -3.59 15.28
CA ALA A 30 8.37 -4.53 16.33
C ALA A 30 7.25 -5.49 15.87
N GLY A 31 7.31 -5.93 14.62
CA GLY A 31 6.21 -6.50 13.86
C GLY A 31 5.48 -5.44 13.04
N VAL A 32 4.75 -5.91 12.02
CA VAL A 32 3.87 -5.07 11.21
C VAL A 32 2.44 -5.48 11.51
N SER A 33 1.64 -4.56 12.03
CA SER A 33 0.24 -4.83 12.38
C SER A 33 -0.66 -4.78 11.15
N ALA A 34 -1.74 -5.56 11.19
CA ALA A 34 -2.87 -5.34 10.30
C ALA A 34 -3.55 -4.00 10.65
N GLY A 35 -4.21 -3.38 9.67
CA GLY A 35 -4.98 -2.14 9.89
C GLY A 35 -4.16 -0.86 9.87
N VAL A 36 -2.89 -0.89 9.45
CA VAL A 36 -2.11 0.33 9.18
C VAL A 36 -2.82 1.12 8.06
N PRO A 37 -3.25 2.37 8.30
CA PRO A 37 -3.97 3.15 7.31
C PRO A 37 -3.04 3.62 6.20
N LEU A 38 -3.57 3.64 4.97
CA LEU A 38 -2.96 4.34 3.83
C LEU A 38 -3.49 5.76 3.78
N LEU A 39 -2.67 6.76 4.11
CA LEU A 39 -3.04 8.17 4.12
C LEU A 39 -2.48 8.94 2.92
N TRP A 40 -2.84 10.21 2.83
CA TRP A 40 -2.30 11.15 1.84
C TRP A 40 -1.58 12.31 2.56
N GLN A 41 -0.29 12.49 2.27
CA GLN A 41 0.53 13.57 2.85
C GLN A 41 0.47 13.63 4.39
N HIS A 42 0.45 12.47 5.06
CA HIS A 42 0.37 12.34 6.53
C HIS A 42 -0.90 12.95 7.16
N ARG A 43 -1.98 13.11 6.39
CA ARG A 43 -3.19 13.83 6.84
C ARG A 43 -4.47 13.14 6.37
N GLY A 44 -5.55 13.49 7.07
CA GLY A 44 -6.90 13.13 6.69
C GLY A 44 -7.25 11.67 6.99
N VAL A 45 -8.23 11.17 6.26
CA VAL A 45 -8.73 9.80 6.35
C VAL A 45 -7.95 8.87 5.41
N ALA A 46 -8.13 7.56 5.60
CA ALA A 46 -7.55 6.59 4.68
C ALA A 46 -8.07 6.79 3.25
N VAL A 47 -7.16 6.78 2.28
CA VAL A 47 -7.45 6.97 0.84
C VAL A 47 -7.57 5.65 0.08
N GLY A 48 -7.52 4.55 0.81
CA GLY A 48 -7.59 3.19 0.31
C GLY A 48 -7.13 2.20 1.37
N ALA A 49 -6.61 1.06 0.96
CA ALA A 49 -6.26 -0.03 1.87
C ALA A 49 -4.88 -0.62 1.56
N ILE A 50 -4.10 -0.86 2.60
CA ILE A 50 -2.89 -1.67 2.52
C ILE A 50 -3.30 -3.14 2.50
N GLU A 51 -3.08 -3.81 1.37
CA GLU A 51 -3.46 -5.21 1.15
C GLU A 51 -2.38 -6.17 1.68
N ARG A 52 -1.10 -5.77 1.58
CA ARG A 52 0.04 -6.50 2.15
C ARG A 52 1.10 -5.54 2.64
N ILE A 53 1.71 -5.89 3.76
CA ILE A 53 2.82 -5.16 4.32
C ILE A 53 3.76 -6.13 5.03
N ALA A 54 5.05 -6.01 4.75
CA ALA A 54 6.07 -6.90 5.30
C ALA A 54 7.44 -6.25 5.21
N THR A 55 8.36 -6.67 6.06
CA THR A 55 9.77 -6.32 5.93
C THR A 55 10.50 -7.35 5.08
N ASP A 56 11.49 -6.89 4.32
CA ASP A 56 12.48 -7.74 3.65
C ASP A 56 13.90 -7.19 3.91
N ALA A 57 14.91 -7.73 3.22
CA ALA A 57 16.30 -7.26 3.37
C ALA A 57 16.51 -5.79 2.98
N ARG A 58 15.63 -5.22 2.14
CA ARG A 58 15.75 -3.83 1.66
C ARG A 58 14.98 -2.85 2.54
N GLY A 59 13.80 -3.22 3.04
CA GLY A 59 12.94 -2.26 3.72
C GLY A 59 11.54 -2.77 4.07
N LEU A 60 10.64 -1.82 4.32
CA LEU A 60 9.22 -2.07 4.53
C LEU A 60 8.50 -2.05 3.17
N ARG A 61 8.19 -3.23 2.66
CA ARG A 61 7.46 -3.42 1.41
C ARG A 61 5.96 -3.32 1.64
N VAL A 62 5.27 -2.60 0.75
CA VAL A 62 3.81 -2.43 0.76
C VAL A 62 3.20 -2.80 -0.59
N VAL A 63 2.02 -3.40 -0.55
CA VAL A 63 1.08 -3.49 -1.66
C VAL A 63 -0.23 -2.90 -1.18
N ALA A 64 -0.77 -1.93 -1.89
CA ALA A 64 -1.95 -1.21 -1.47
C ALA A 64 -2.81 -0.80 -2.67
N ARG A 65 -4.08 -0.50 -2.38
CA ARG A 65 -5.06 0.02 -3.33
C ARG A 65 -5.44 1.44 -2.93
N VAL A 66 -5.61 2.32 -3.92
CA VAL A 66 -6.16 3.68 -3.77
C VAL A 66 -7.53 3.70 -4.43
N ASP A 67 -8.51 4.18 -3.66
CA ASP A 67 -9.93 4.05 -4.02
C ASP A 67 -10.51 5.34 -4.59
N ASP A 68 -9.97 6.49 -4.17
CA ASP A 68 -10.33 7.78 -4.73
C ASP A 68 -9.79 7.91 -6.17
N PRO A 69 -10.65 8.10 -7.19
CA PRO A 69 -10.23 8.17 -8.60
C PRO A 69 -9.25 9.30 -8.91
N ARG A 70 -9.37 10.46 -8.23
CA ARG A 70 -8.49 11.61 -8.46
C ARG A 70 -7.09 11.31 -7.94
N LEU A 71 -6.99 10.76 -6.74
CA LEU A 71 -5.71 10.35 -6.16
C LEU A 71 -5.09 9.18 -6.92
N ALA A 72 -5.91 8.22 -7.34
CA ALA A 72 -5.48 7.11 -8.19
C ALA A 72 -4.87 7.61 -9.51
N GLY A 73 -5.46 8.65 -10.14
CA GLY A 73 -4.91 9.31 -11.31
C GLY A 73 -3.52 9.91 -11.09
N LEU A 74 -3.27 10.54 -9.94
CA LEU A 74 -1.96 11.10 -9.59
C LEU A 74 -0.89 10.03 -9.35
N VAL A 75 -1.27 8.89 -8.78
CA VAL A 75 -0.36 7.74 -8.61
C VAL A 75 -0.09 7.08 -9.95
N ARG A 76 -1.12 6.87 -10.78
CA ARG A 76 -1.03 6.27 -12.12
C ARG A 76 -0.10 7.05 -13.04
N SER A 77 -0.18 8.38 -13.02
CA SER A 77 0.70 9.24 -13.83
C SER A 77 2.11 9.40 -13.27
N GLY A 78 2.37 8.92 -12.05
CA GLY A 78 3.63 9.10 -11.34
C GLY A 78 3.82 10.50 -10.74
N ALA A 79 2.83 11.41 -10.87
CA ALA A 79 2.87 12.74 -10.25
C ALA A 79 3.02 12.66 -8.71
N VAL A 80 2.46 11.60 -8.11
CA VAL A 80 2.71 11.22 -6.71
C VAL A 80 3.18 9.77 -6.66
N ALA A 81 4.49 9.60 -6.46
CA ALA A 81 5.14 8.28 -6.40
C ALA A 81 6.01 8.10 -5.15
N GLY A 82 5.99 9.05 -4.21
CA GLY A 82 6.70 8.93 -2.94
C GLY A 82 5.88 8.15 -1.91
N LEU A 83 6.57 7.41 -1.06
CA LEU A 83 5.99 6.77 0.11
C LEU A 83 6.74 7.24 1.37
N SER A 84 6.01 7.36 2.45
CA SER A 84 6.55 7.72 3.76
C SER A 84 5.80 6.97 4.85
N ILE A 85 6.37 6.96 6.05
CA ILE A 85 5.75 6.36 7.23
C ILE A 85 5.61 7.37 8.35
N GLY A 86 4.52 7.25 9.09
CA GLY A 86 4.37 7.80 10.42
C GLY A 86 4.67 6.70 11.41
N TYR A 87 5.47 6.99 12.43
CA TYR A 87 5.89 5.99 13.40
C TYR A 87 6.08 6.60 14.80
N ARG A 88 6.07 5.73 15.82
CA ARG A 88 6.52 6.06 17.17
C ARG A 88 7.88 5.41 17.41
N ALA A 89 8.90 6.21 17.70
CA ALA A 89 10.20 5.68 18.07
C ALA A 89 10.10 4.98 19.44
N ARG A 90 10.58 3.74 19.52
CA ARG A 90 10.64 2.93 20.75
C ARG A 90 12.08 2.65 21.19
N GLY A 91 13.03 2.73 20.28
CA GLY A 91 14.46 2.60 20.53
C GLY A 91 15.25 3.44 19.55
N VAL A 92 16.12 4.29 20.10
CA VAL A 92 16.95 5.23 19.34
C VAL A 92 18.37 5.16 19.85
N ARG A 93 19.34 5.14 18.94
CA ARG A 93 20.77 5.25 19.26
C ARG A 93 21.38 6.44 18.53
N PRO A 94 22.25 7.23 19.16
CA PRO A 94 23.08 8.17 18.42
C PRO A 94 24.04 7.39 17.52
N ARG A 95 24.28 7.87 16.31
CA ARG A 95 25.33 7.30 15.47
C ARG A 95 26.70 7.70 16.03
N LEU A 96 27.60 6.74 16.16
CA LEU A 96 29.00 7.00 16.52
C LEU A 96 29.62 7.99 15.51
N GLY A 97 30.24 9.07 16.01
CA GLY A 97 30.91 10.09 15.18
C GLY A 97 30.32 11.50 15.22
N GLY A 98 29.40 11.82 16.14
CA GLY A 98 29.03 13.21 16.47
C GLY A 98 28.12 13.93 15.48
N GLY A 99 27.59 13.23 14.46
CA GLY A 99 26.61 13.80 13.54
C GLY A 99 25.20 13.87 14.11
N ARG A 100 24.32 14.67 13.48
CA ARG A 100 22.87 14.79 13.79
C ARG A 100 22.06 13.53 13.42
N VAL A 101 22.73 12.43 13.08
CA VAL A 101 22.12 11.20 12.59
C VAL A 101 21.79 10.29 13.77
N ARG A 102 20.55 9.79 13.80
CA ARG A 102 20.11 8.80 14.80
C ARG A 102 19.69 7.50 14.13
N GLU A 103 20.00 6.39 14.78
CA GLU A 103 19.58 5.06 14.36
C GLU A 103 18.32 4.66 15.12
N LEU A 104 17.27 4.34 14.38
CA LEU A 104 16.03 3.81 14.90
C LEU A 104 16.16 2.29 14.95
N THR A 105 16.27 1.75 16.16
CA THR A 105 16.46 0.31 16.40
C THR A 105 15.18 -0.39 16.83
N ALA A 106 14.17 0.37 17.26
CA ALA A 106 12.82 -0.13 17.52
C ALA A 106 11.81 0.97 17.22
N LEU A 107 10.76 0.65 16.48
CA LEU A 107 9.69 1.56 16.13
C LEU A 107 8.36 0.83 15.97
N GLU A 108 7.29 1.57 16.20
CA GLU A 108 5.91 1.14 15.97
C GLU A 108 5.36 1.91 14.78
N LEU A 109 4.90 1.17 13.77
CA LEU A 109 4.31 1.76 12.57
C LEU A 109 2.90 2.29 12.89
N VAL A 110 2.66 3.55 12.57
CA VAL A 110 1.36 4.21 12.79
C VAL A 110 0.58 4.31 11.49
N GLU A 111 1.22 4.66 10.39
CA GLU A 111 0.58 4.85 9.08
C GLU A 111 1.59 4.76 7.94
N VAL A 112 1.08 4.52 6.73
CA VAL A 112 1.83 4.70 5.48
C VAL A 112 1.14 5.78 4.66
N SER A 113 1.89 6.73 4.12
CA SER A 113 1.37 7.83 3.32
C SER A 113 1.91 7.84 1.91
N LEU A 114 1.04 8.14 0.94
CA LEU A 114 1.45 8.64 -0.37
C LEU A 114 1.86 10.10 -0.24
N VAL A 115 3.06 10.43 -0.70
CA VAL A 115 3.66 11.76 -0.54
C VAL A 115 4.30 12.26 -1.83
N ALA A 116 4.32 13.58 -2.01
CA ALA A 116 4.97 14.18 -3.18
C ALA A 116 6.51 14.11 -3.04
N SER A 117 7.02 14.35 -1.83
CA SER A 117 8.44 14.29 -1.51
C SER A 117 8.67 13.44 -0.26
N PRO A 118 9.17 12.20 -0.39
CA PRO A 118 9.43 11.33 0.75
C PRO A 118 10.66 11.78 1.54
N MET A 119 10.71 11.52 2.84
CA MET A 119 11.94 11.77 3.61
C MET A 119 13.09 10.89 3.11
N HIS A 120 12.80 9.64 2.74
CA HIS A 120 13.79 8.76 2.12
C HIS A 120 13.64 8.75 0.59
N PRO A 121 14.64 9.17 -0.21
CA PRO A 121 14.52 9.29 -1.67
C PRO A 121 14.16 8.00 -2.41
N ALA A 122 14.51 6.84 -1.84
CA ALA A 122 14.20 5.53 -2.40
C ALA A 122 12.91 4.88 -1.83
N ALA A 123 12.20 5.56 -0.92
CA ALA A 123 10.88 5.11 -0.47
C ALA A 123 9.82 5.57 -1.49
N ARG A 124 9.53 4.68 -2.44
CA ARG A 124 8.73 4.99 -3.63
C ARG A 124 7.80 3.87 -4.03
N VAL A 125 6.76 4.26 -4.75
CA VAL A 125 5.97 3.37 -5.59
C VAL A 125 6.86 2.87 -6.73
N HIS A 126 6.89 1.55 -6.92
CA HIS A 126 7.70 0.89 -7.95
C HIS A 126 6.87 0.26 -9.06
N ARG A 127 5.63 -0.14 -8.77
CA ARG A 127 4.69 -0.65 -9.76
C ARG A 127 3.30 -0.10 -9.49
N VAL A 128 2.57 0.17 -10.56
CA VAL A 128 1.16 0.54 -10.53
C VAL A 128 0.41 -0.38 -11.50
N ALA A 129 -0.79 -0.81 -11.12
CA ALA A 129 -1.71 -1.57 -11.94
C ALA A 129 -3.12 -1.03 -11.69
N ASP A 130 -4.02 -1.16 -12.66
CA ASP A 130 -5.41 -0.82 -12.42
C ASP A 130 -6.04 -1.79 -11.42
N ALA A 131 -6.89 -1.25 -10.53
CA ALA A 131 -7.61 -2.08 -9.59
C ALA A 131 -8.64 -2.91 -10.36
N ALA A 132 -8.39 -4.22 -10.50
CA ALA A 132 -9.34 -5.11 -11.15
C ALA A 132 -10.71 -5.00 -10.46
N THR A 133 -11.77 -4.89 -11.26
CA THR A 133 -13.15 -5.07 -10.76
C THR A 133 -13.24 -6.51 -10.27
N PRO A 134 -13.76 -6.78 -9.05
CA PRO A 134 -14.03 -8.16 -8.67
C PRO A 134 -15.03 -8.72 -9.67
N THR A 135 -14.58 -9.67 -10.50
CA THR A 135 -15.47 -10.38 -11.42
C THR A 135 -16.46 -11.14 -10.55
N HIS A 136 -17.73 -10.73 -10.59
CA HIS A 136 -18.81 -11.54 -10.05
C HIS A 136 -19.01 -12.73 -11.00
N THR A 137 -18.19 -13.76 -10.84
CA THR A 137 -18.44 -15.09 -11.42
C THR A 137 -18.87 -15.98 -10.28
N ASP A 138 -20.18 -16.04 -10.08
CA ASP A 138 -20.93 -17.28 -9.90
C ASP A 138 -22.42 -16.96 -10.05
N ALA A 139 -22.81 -16.65 -11.29
CA ALA A 139 -24.20 -16.84 -11.69
C ALA A 139 -24.43 -18.35 -11.81
N VAL A 140 -25.02 -18.94 -10.76
CA VAL A 140 -25.62 -20.27 -10.81
C VAL A 140 -26.61 -20.29 -11.99
N PRO A 141 -26.45 -21.13 -13.01
CA PRO A 141 -27.47 -21.25 -14.04
C PRO A 141 -28.73 -21.88 -13.44
N ASP A 142 -29.85 -21.16 -13.57
CA ASP A 142 -31.21 -21.60 -13.21
C ASP A 142 -31.58 -22.89 -13.99
N PRO A 143 -31.72 -24.06 -13.34
CA PRO A 143 -32.10 -25.30 -14.00
C PRO A 143 -33.63 -25.40 -14.04
N GLY A 144 -34.31 -24.50 -14.76
CA GLY A 144 -35.71 -24.23 -14.44
C GLY A 144 -36.66 -23.83 -15.56
N ARG A 145 -36.35 -24.01 -16.85
CA ARG A 145 -37.35 -23.79 -17.92
C ARG A 145 -37.48 -24.98 -18.87
N ARG A 146 -38.25 -25.98 -18.45
CA ARG A 146 -38.88 -26.93 -19.39
C ARG A 146 -40.01 -26.20 -20.11
N ARG A 147 -39.76 -25.88 -21.38
CA ARG A 147 -40.77 -25.36 -22.31
C ARG A 147 -41.73 -26.51 -22.63
N ALA A 148 -42.89 -26.51 -21.99
CA ALA A 148 -44.04 -27.27 -22.44
C ALA A 148 -44.61 -26.56 -23.67
N GLU A 149 -44.38 -27.10 -24.86
CA GLU A 149 -45.20 -26.80 -26.02
C GLU A 149 -45.61 -28.12 -26.67
N ARG A 150 -46.88 -28.45 -26.44
CA ARG A 150 -47.69 -29.34 -27.25
C ARG A 150 -47.70 -28.80 -28.68
N ARG A 151 -47.60 -29.68 -29.68
CA ARG A 151 -48.36 -29.60 -30.93
C ARG A 151 -48.30 -30.97 -31.63
N ASN A 152 -49.52 -31.46 -31.86
CA ASN A 152 -49.97 -32.57 -32.69
C ASN A 152 -49.18 -32.75 -33.99
N ASP A 153 -49.07 -33.98 -34.50
CA ASP A 153 -49.89 -34.41 -35.65
C ASP A 153 -49.61 -35.84 -36.17
N HIS A 154 -50.73 -36.52 -36.50
CA HIS A 154 -50.97 -37.51 -37.57
C HIS A 154 -50.42 -38.95 -37.48
N GLY A 155 -51.36 -39.92 -37.51
CA GLY A 155 -51.14 -41.36 -37.74
C GLY A 155 -52.24 -42.23 -37.18
#